data_AF-A0A7J6PT65-F1
#
_entry.id   AF-A0A7J6PT65-F1
#
_cell.length_a   1.000
_cell.length_b   1.000
_cell.length_c   1.000
_cell.angle_alpha   90.00
_cell.angle_beta   90.00
_cell.angle_gamma   90.00
#
_symmetry.space_group_name_H-M   'P 1'
#
loop_
_entity.id
_entity.type
_entity.pdbx_description
1 polymer ?
#
loop_
_entity_poly.entity_id
_entity_poly.type
_entity_poly.pdbx_seq_one_letter_code
_entity_poly.pdbx_strand_id
1 'polypeptide(L)'
;MPGHTARHAVIPRNRSIESVGGPDSALIIAGDIGGTNCRLRLLLVSKAADKKDTGSDSDSEEPKTKTQLLYAAKYPTASCPSLEEALARFTSEAPALDEAEMSNVVCVVGLPSDVKNNRVARIANIPHWVDTDGDAIAEKLGL
;
A
#
# COMPACT_ATOMS: atom_id res chain seq x y z
N MET A 1 8.66 -22.40 21.51
CA MET A 1 8.80 -21.92 20.12
C MET A 1 8.96 -20.42 20.15
N PRO A 2 10.03 -19.84 19.57
CA PRO A 2 10.26 -18.40 19.65
C PRO A 2 9.33 -17.67 18.67
N GLY A 3 8.51 -16.77 19.21
CA GLY A 3 7.56 -15.96 18.45
C GLY A 3 8.28 -15.08 17.43
N HIS A 4 7.80 -15.09 16.19
CA HIS A 4 8.21 -14.15 15.16
C HIS A 4 7.75 -12.74 15.55
N THR A 5 8.69 -11.93 16.03
CA THR A 5 8.53 -10.50 16.18
C THR A 5 8.45 -9.86 14.80
N ALA A 6 7.30 -9.24 14.50
CA ALA A 6 7.19 -8.32 13.37
C ALA A 6 8.26 -7.24 13.54
N ARG A 7 9.16 -7.10 12.56
CA ARG A 7 10.11 -6.00 12.53
C ARG A 7 9.34 -4.75 12.13
N HIS A 8 8.80 -4.04 13.12
CA HIS A 8 8.26 -2.71 12.94
C HIS A 8 9.39 -1.78 12.53
N ALA A 9 9.32 -1.20 11.33
CA ALA A 9 10.08 0.01 11.04
C ALA A 9 9.50 1.09 11.96
N VAL A 10 10.25 1.48 12.99
CA VAL A 10 9.86 2.55 13.91
C VAL A 10 10.01 3.86 13.15
N ILE A 11 8.90 4.38 12.63
CA ILE A 11 8.86 5.77 12.19
C ILE A 11 8.53 6.61 13.41
N PRO A 12 9.34 7.63 13.73
CA PRO A 12 9.03 8.52 14.84
C PRO A 12 7.66 9.16 14.62
N ARG A 13 6.80 9.09 15.66
CA ARG A 13 5.40 9.56 15.72
C ARG A 13 5.16 11.05 15.42
N ASN A 14 6.19 11.80 14.99
CA ASN A 14 6.18 13.26 14.90
C ASN A 14 6.33 13.77 13.46
N ARG A 15 5.80 13.06 12.46
CA ARG A 15 5.79 13.57 11.10
C ARG A 15 4.37 13.53 10.53
N SER A 16 3.71 14.69 10.52
CA SER A 16 2.52 14.92 9.71
C SER A 16 2.85 14.65 8.24
N ILE A 17 1.89 14.25 7.42
CA ILE A 17 2.06 14.02 5.98
C ILE A 17 2.71 15.22 5.27
N GLU A 18 2.36 16.45 5.67
CA GLU A 18 2.99 17.69 5.19
C GLU A 18 4.50 17.75 5.47
N SER A 19 4.98 17.03 6.48
CA SER A 19 6.40 16.93 6.83
C SER A 19 7.14 15.75 6.18
N VAL A 20 6.44 14.83 5.50
CA VAL A 20 7.07 13.66 4.83
C VAL A 20 7.07 13.80 3.32
N GLY A 21 6.03 14.38 2.72
CA GLY A 21 5.93 14.56 1.28
C GLY A 21 5.21 15.86 0.96
N GLY A 22 5.88 16.76 0.22
CA GLY A 22 5.28 18.00 -0.27
C GLY A 22 4.13 17.74 -1.27
N PRO A 23 3.66 18.78 -1.98
CA PRO A 23 2.51 18.69 -2.91
C PRO A 23 2.69 17.64 -4.02
N ASP A 24 3.93 17.25 -4.33
CA ASP A 24 4.27 16.24 -5.33
C ASP A 24 4.52 14.85 -4.71
N SER A 25 3.70 14.45 -3.75
CA SER A 25 3.82 13.16 -3.08
C SER A 25 2.50 12.41 -2.98
N ALA A 26 2.59 11.07 -2.97
CA ALA A 26 1.45 10.18 -2.88
C ALA A 26 1.73 9.07 -1.87
N LEU A 27 0.70 8.70 -1.11
CA LEU A 27 0.69 7.50 -0.30
C LEU A 27 0.14 6.34 -1.12
N ILE A 28 0.87 5.23 -1.10
CA ILE A 28 0.50 4.02 -1.83
C ILE A 28 0.45 2.83 -0.87
N ILE A 29 -0.70 2.19 -0.77
CA ILE A 29 -0.83 0.85 -0.17
C ILE A 29 -0.54 -0.18 -1.27
N ALA A 30 0.59 -0.86 -1.18
CA ALA A 30 0.97 -1.94 -2.08
C ALA A 30 0.79 -3.31 -1.40
N GLY A 31 0.05 -4.21 -2.04
CA GLY A 31 -0.25 -5.54 -1.53
C GLY A 31 0.22 -6.68 -2.41
N ASP A 32 0.77 -7.71 -1.79
CA ASP A 32 1.07 -9.02 -2.37
C ASP A 32 0.28 -10.09 -1.60
N ILE A 33 -0.76 -10.62 -2.26
CA ILE A 33 -1.67 -11.59 -1.68
C ILE A 33 -1.34 -12.98 -2.22
N GLY A 34 -1.05 -13.91 -1.31
CA GLY A 34 -0.87 -15.32 -1.61
C GLY A 34 -1.82 -16.21 -0.82
N GLY A 35 -1.86 -17.49 -1.19
CA GLY A 35 -2.68 -18.50 -0.49
C GLY A 35 -2.42 -18.59 1.02
N THR A 36 -1.19 -18.29 1.45
CA THR A 36 -0.79 -18.40 2.85
C THR A 36 -0.75 -17.06 3.59
N ASN A 37 -0.35 -15.97 2.91
CA ASN A 37 -0.17 -14.68 3.55
C ASN A 37 -0.60 -13.54 2.65
N CYS A 38 -1.19 -12.51 3.26
CA CYS A 38 -1.37 -11.17 2.73
C CYS A 38 -0.22 -10.30 3.26
N ARG A 39 0.54 -9.66 2.36
CA ARG A 39 1.64 -8.74 2.71
C ARG A 39 1.28 -7.36 2.21
N LEU A 40 1.11 -6.41 3.11
CA LEU A 40 0.73 -5.03 2.79
C LEU A 40 1.86 -4.08 3.19
N ARG A 41 2.07 -3.04 2.37
CA ARG A 41 3.10 -2.01 2.57
C ARG A 41 2.51 -0.65 2.29
N LEU A 42 2.77 0.32 3.16
CA LEU A 42 2.49 1.72 2.91
C LEU A 42 3.78 2.37 2.45
N LEU A 43 3.72 2.98 1.28
CA LEU A 43 4.84 3.66 0.63
C LEU A 43 4.50 5.14 0.52
N LEU A 44 5.48 6.00 0.76
CA LEU A 44 5.45 7.36 0.27
C LEU A 44 6.26 7.42 -1.02
N VAL A 45 5.64 7.86 -2.09
CA VAL A 45 6.30 8.16 -3.36
C VAL A 45 6.32 9.67 -3.52
N SER A 46 7.49 10.24 -3.77
CA SER A 46 7.64 11.67 -4.05
C SER A 46 8.52 11.91 -5.26
N LYS A 47 8.31 13.05 -5.92
CA LYS A 47 9.24 13.53 -6.95
C LYS A 47 10.63 13.68 -6.32
N ALA A 48 11.66 13.06 -6.90
CA ALA A 48 13.02 13.31 -6.47
C ALA A 48 13.37 14.78 -6.79
N ALA A 49 14.05 15.46 -5.87
CA ALA A 49 14.53 16.80 -6.14
C ALA A 49 15.43 16.75 -7.38
N ASP A 50 15.11 17.57 -8.39
CA ASP A 50 15.96 17.78 -9.54
C ASP A 50 17.32 18.23 -8.98
N LYS A 51 18.35 17.40 -9.11
CA LYS A 51 19.71 17.89 -8.91
C LYS A 51 19.85 19.02 -9.93
N LYS A 52 20.09 20.24 -9.46
CA LYS A 52 20.59 21.34 -10.30
C LYS A 52 21.96 20.90 -10.83
N ASP A 53 21.98 20.03 -11.84
CA ASP A 53 23.17 19.80 -12.63
C ASP A 53 23.19 20.86 -13.72
N THR A 54 24.24 21.67 -13.62
CA THR A 54 24.64 22.67 -14.59
C THR A 54 24.97 21.97 -15.91
N GLY A 55 24.03 22.02 -16.85
CA GLY A 55 24.29 21.87 -18.29
C GLY A 55 24.40 20.44 -18.82
N SER A 56 23.34 19.98 -19.48
CA SER A 56 23.41 19.39 -20.82
C SER A 56 22.00 19.14 -21.33
N ASP A 57 21.70 19.64 -22.53
CA ASP A 57 20.54 19.24 -23.32
C ASP A 57 20.60 17.73 -23.57
N SER A 58 19.68 16.95 -23.01
CA SER A 58 19.33 15.64 -23.58
C SER A 58 17.88 15.28 -23.31
N ASP A 59 17.21 14.90 -24.38
CA ASP A 59 15.87 14.35 -24.46
C ASP A 59 15.57 13.27 -23.41
N SER A 60 14.33 13.29 -22.89
CA SER A 60 13.64 12.17 -22.22
C SER A 60 14.25 11.60 -20.92
N GLU A 61 14.62 12.43 -19.95
CA GLU A 61 14.79 11.91 -18.58
C GLU A 61 13.41 11.64 -17.96
N GLU A 62 13.07 10.37 -17.75
CA GLU A 62 11.92 9.98 -16.92
C GLU A 62 12.01 10.65 -15.54
N PRO A 63 10.90 11.19 -14.99
CA PRO A 63 10.92 11.83 -13.70
C PRO A 63 11.39 10.84 -12.64
N LYS A 64 12.54 11.13 -12.02
CA LYS A 64 13.11 10.30 -10.95
C LYS A 64 12.16 10.35 -9.74
N THR A 65 11.62 9.21 -9.32
CA THR A 65 10.79 9.10 -8.12
C THR A 65 11.61 8.56 -6.94
N LYS A 66 11.36 9.07 -5.74
CA LYS A 66 11.89 8.52 -4.50
C LYS A 66 10.78 7.79 -3.76
N THR A 67 11.03 6.54 -3.41
CA THR A 67 10.10 5.71 -2.65
C THR A 67 10.62 5.46 -1.24
N GLN A 68 9.79 5.70 -0.23
CA GLN A 68 10.07 5.40 1.17
C GLN A 68 9.03 4.42 1.70
N LEU A 69 9.49 3.31 2.29
CA LEU A 69 8.61 2.40 3.02
C LEU A 69 8.23 3.03 4.37
N LEU A 70 6.94 3.27 4.57
CA LEU A 70 6.41 3.85 5.80
C LEU A 70 5.95 2.79 6.80
N TYR A 71 5.26 1.76 6.32
CA TYR A 71 4.72 0.71 7.16
C TYR A 71 4.66 -0.60 6.39
N ALA A 72 4.80 -1.73 7.07
CA ALA A 72 4.67 -3.04 6.47
C ALA A 72 4.07 -4.02 7.47
N ALA A 73 3.09 -4.79 7.02
CA ALA A 73 2.46 -5.82 7.82
C ALA A 73 2.27 -7.10 7.00
N LYS A 74 2.17 -8.21 7.72
CA LYS A 74 1.95 -9.54 7.16
C LYS A 74 0.83 -10.19 7.96
N TYR A 75 -0.24 -10.55 7.27
CA TYR A 75 -1.39 -11.23 7.86
C TYR A 75 -1.48 -12.66 7.29
N PRO A 76 -1.61 -13.69 8.13
CA PRO A 76 -1.96 -15.03 7.64
C PRO A 76 -3.32 -14.97 6.94
N THR A 77 -3.38 -15.44 5.68
CA THR A 77 -4.61 -15.37 4.89
C THR A 77 -5.76 -16.15 5.54
N ALA A 78 -5.44 -17.26 6.21
CA ALA A 78 -6.40 -18.07 6.98
C ALA A 78 -7.01 -17.30 8.18
N SER A 79 -6.39 -16.21 8.63
CA SER A 79 -6.90 -15.36 9.73
C SER A 79 -7.60 -14.09 9.25
N CYS A 80 -7.64 -13.86 7.94
CA CYS A 80 -8.35 -12.75 7.32
C CYS A 80 -9.59 -13.32 6.62
N PRO A 81 -10.81 -12.97 7.06
CA PRO A 81 -12.05 -13.38 6.41
C PRO A 81 -12.19 -12.91 4.95
N SER A 82 -11.63 -11.76 4.61
CA SER A 82 -11.66 -11.19 3.25
C SER A 82 -10.45 -10.29 2.97
N LEU A 83 -10.25 -9.90 1.70
CA LEU A 83 -9.29 -8.85 1.34
C LEU A 83 -9.64 -7.52 2.01
N GLU A 84 -10.94 -7.18 2.01
CA GLU A 84 -11.45 -5.95 2.62
C GLU A 84 -11.06 -5.87 4.09
N GLU A 85 -11.25 -6.95 4.87
CA GLU A 85 -10.87 -6.96 6.28
C GLU A 85 -9.35 -6.87 6.49
N ALA A 86 -8.56 -7.48 5.60
CA ALA A 86 -7.11 -7.35 5.66
C ALA A 86 -6.66 -5.90 5.41
N LEU A 87 -7.30 -5.21 4.46
CA LEU A 87 -7.03 -3.80 4.15
C LEU A 87 -7.53 -2.89 5.28
N ALA A 88 -8.75 -3.08 5.79
CA ALA A 88 -9.30 -2.31 6.90
C ALA A 88 -8.43 -2.42 8.17
N ARG A 89 -7.93 -3.63 8.45
CA ARG A 89 -6.98 -3.86 9.53
C ARG A 89 -5.68 -3.09 9.28
N PHE A 90 -5.13 -3.18 8.07
CA PHE A 90 -3.90 -2.47 7.72
C PHE A 90 -4.04 -0.96 7.82
N THR A 91 -5.14 -0.38 7.33
CA THR A 91 -5.39 1.06 7.40
C THR A 91 -5.50 1.54 8.85
N SER A 92 -6.08 0.73 9.75
CA SER A 92 -6.16 1.03 11.18
C SER A 92 -4.83 0.86 11.94
N GLU A 93 -3.88 0.08 11.42
CA GLU A 93 -2.61 -0.22 12.08
C GLU A 93 -1.45 0.67 11.59
N ALA A 94 -1.61 1.37 10.46
CA ALA A 94 -0.57 2.16 9.82
C ALA A 94 -0.63 3.64 10.27
N PRO A 95 0.29 4.12 11.13
CA PRO A 95 0.16 5.43 11.79
C PRO A 95 0.10 6.63 10.84
N ALA A 96 0.73 6.52 9.67
CA ALA A 96 0.74 7.59 8.68
C ALA A 96 -0.62 7.77 7.97
N LEU A 97 -1.57 6.84 8.16
CA LEU A 97 -2.93 6.96 7.62
C LEU A 97 -3.90 7.63 8.60
N ASP A 98 -3.56 7.75 9.89
CA ASP A 98 -4.42 8.37 10.91
C ASP A 98 -4.72 9.86 10.60
N GLU A 99 -3.78 10.53 9.95
CA GLU A 99 -3.87 11.96 9.56
C GLU A 99 -4.01 12.13 8.05
N ALA A 100 -4.11 11.03 7.28
CA ALA A 100 -4.21 11.10 5.83
C ALA A 100 -5.63 11.42 5.37
N GLU A 101 -5.74 12.26 4.34
CA GLU A 101 -6.96 12.30 3.53
C GLU A 101 -7.02 11.01 2.70
N MET A 102 -7.85 10.06 3.16
CA MET A 102 -7.88 8.70 2.60
C MET A 102 -8.20 8.66 1.10
N SER A 103 -8.97 9.61 0.58
CA SER A 103 -9.30 9.72 -0.85
C SER A 103 -8.11 10.07 -1.76
N ASN A 104 -6.94 10.40 -1.18
CA ASN A 104 -5.69 10.61 -1.90
C ASN A 104 -4.74 9.40 -1.78
N VAL A 105 -5.16 8.32 -1.13
CA VAL A 105 -4.34 7.13 -0.92
C VAL A 105 -4.60 6.12 -2.03
N VAL A 106 -3.57 5.82 -2.82
CA VAL A 106 -3.69 4.83 -3.89
C VAL A 106 -3.50 3.42 -3.32
N CYS A 107 -4.41 2.50 -3.61
CA CYS A 107 -4.26 1.09 -3.24
C CYS A 107 -4.06 0.21 -4.48
N VAL A 108 -3.02 -0.61 -4.47
CA VAL A 108 -2.72 -1.58 -5.53
C VAL A 108 -2.40 -2.92 -4.89
N VAL A 109 -3.10 -3.97 -5.31
CA VAL A 109 -2.90 -5.33 -4.77
C VAL A 109 -2.73 -6.34 -5.90
N GLY A 110 -1.75 -7.23 -5.74
CA GLY A 110 -1.61 -8.44 -6.55
C GLY A 110 -2.30 -9.61 -5.88
N LEU A 111 -3.16 -10.32 -6.62
CA LEU A 111 -3.93 -11.48 -6.14
C LEU A 111 -3.59 -12.71 -7.00
N PRO A 112 -3.64 -13.95 -6.45
CA PRO A 112 -3.29 -15.16 -7.18
C PRO A 112 -4.52 -15.71 -7.92
N SER A 113 -5.17 -14.86 -8.72
CA SER A 113 -6.35 -15.17 -9.52
C SER A 113 -6.48 -14.17 -10.69
N ASP A 114 -7.32 -14.48 -11.67
CA ASP A 114 -7.58 -13.60 -12.80
C ASP A 114 -8.31 -12.33 -12.35
N VAL A 115 -7.81 -11.17 -12.80
CA VAL A 115 -8.40 -9.86 -12.52
C VAL A 115 -9.03 -9.31 -13.79
N LYS A 116 -10.31 -8.94 -13.74
CA LYS A 116 -11.03 -8.31 -14.85
C LYS A 116 -11.85 -7.13 -14.33
N ASN A 117 -11.60 -5.94 -14.87
CA ASN A 117 -12.30 -4.70 -14.50
C ASN A 117 -12.31 -4.47 -12.98
N ASN A 118 -11.12 -4.53 -12.36
CA ASN A 118 -10.92 -4.40 -10.90
C ASN A 118 -11.65 -5.46 -10.04
N ARG A 119 -12.16 -6.53 -10.66
CA ARG A 119 -12.85 -7.63 -10.00
C ARG A 119 -12.04 -8.90 -10.08
N VAL A 120 -12.05 -9.66 -9.00
CA VAL A 120 -11.42 -10.95 -8.88
C VAL A 120 -12.48 -11.97 -8.52
N ALA A 121 -12.73 -12.90 -9.44
CA ALA A 121 -13.52 -14.07 -9.13
C ALA A 121 -12.73 -15.00 -8.20
N ARG A 122 -13.46 -15.70 -7.31
CA ARG A 122 -12.97 -16.70 -6.34
C ARG A 122 -11.51 -17.13 -6.52
N ILE A 123 -10.69 -16.86 -5.50
CA ILE A 123 -9.28 -17.24 -5.49
C ILE A 123 -9.15 -18.72 -5.10
N ALA A 124 -8.70 -19.56 -6.03
CA ALA A 124 -8.69 -21.02 -5.85
C ALA A 124 -7.98 -21.49 -4.55
N ASN A 125 -6.88 -20.84 -4.19
CA ASN A 125 -6.07 -21.17 -3.03
C ASN A 125 -6.48 -20.41 -1.75
N ILE A 126 -7.55 -19.62 -1.79
CA ILE A 126 -8.12 -18.88 -0.65
C ILE A 126 -9.66 -19.03 -0.69
N PRO A 127 -10.20 -20.24 -0.45
CA PRO A 127 -11.58 -20.56 -0.77
C PRO A 127 -12.62 -19.82 0.07
N HIS A 128 -12.22 -19.26 1.22
CA HIS A 128 -13.08 -18.46 2.08
C HIS A 128 -13.17 -16.99 1.64
N TRP A 129 -12.28 -16.52 0.75
CA TRP A 129 -12.43 -15.21 0.13
C TRP A 129 -13.40 -15.32 -1.05
N VAL A 130 -14.52 -14.62 -0.92
CA VAL A 130 -15.53 -14.49 -1.98
C VAL A 130 -15.02 -13.55 -3.09
N ASP A 131 -15.84 -13.40 -4.12
CA ASP A 131 -15.57 -12.45 -5.21
C ASP A 131 -15.26 -11.06 -4.64
N THR A 132 -14.16 -10.49 -5.12
CA THR A 132 -13.59 -9.24 -4.63
C THR A 132 -13.78 -8.17 -5.70
N ASP A 133 -14.32 -7.02 -5.33
CA ASP A 133 -14.45 -5.85 -6.19
C ASP A 133 -13.64 -4.70 -5.58
N GLY A 134 -12.56 -4.30 -6.27
CA GLY A 134 -11.66 -3.26 -5.78
C GLY A 134 -12.33 -1.90 -5.66
N ASP A 135 -13.31 -1.57 -6.51
CA ASP A 135 -14.01 -0.28 -6.47
C ASP A 135 -14.93 -0.22 -5.24
N ALA A 136 -15.64 -1.32 -4.97
CA ALA A 136 -16.49 -1.43 -3.78
C ALA A 136 -15.68 -1.38 -2.47
N ILE A 137 -14.48 -1.97 -2.46
CA ILE A 137 -13.57 -1.88 -1.33
C ILE A 137 -13.06 -0.44 -1.14
N ALA A 138 -12.68 0.23 -2.22
CA ALA A 138 -12.22 1.61 -2.17
C ALA A 138 -13.29 2.54 -1.58
N GLU A 139 -14.52 2.47 -2.10
CA GLU A 139 -15.67 3.24 -1.59
C GLU A 139 -15.89 2.99 -0.09
N LYS A 140 -15.85 1.74 0.35
CA LYS A 140 -16.09 1.37 1.75
C LYS A 140 -14.99 1.82 2.70
N LEU A 141 -13.74 1.82 2.24
CA LEU A 141 -12.58 2.24 3.03
C LEU A 141 -12.26 3.73 2.89
N GLY A 142 -12.97 4.46 2.01
CA GLY A 142 -12.73 5.86 1.72
C GLY A 142 -11.42 6.11 0.97
N LEU A 143 -10.94 5.12 0.21
CA LEU A 143 -9.74 5.18 -0.62
C LEU A 143 -10.05 5.80 -1.99
#